data_AF-D7L3E4-F1
#
_entry.id   AF-D7L3E4-F1
#
_cell.length_a   1.000
_cell.length_b   1.000
_cell.length_c   1.000
_cell.angle_alpha   90.00
_cell.angle_beta   90.00
_cell.angle_gamma   90.00
#
_symmetry.space_group_name_H-M   'P 1'
#
loop_
_entity.id
_entity.type
_entity.pdbx_description
1 polymer ?
#
loop_
_entity_poly.entity_id
_entity_poly.type
_entity_poly.pdbx_seq_one_letter_code
_entity_poly.pdbx_strand_id
1 'polypeptide(L)'
;MRDLMMKIYTIMLILLVVRTSSFKPFRGCSRTKGYEDLVYCAPSLRKNSQFNFPIPECCKNLKIDKMYCLCDAVNPNFLEVFDVEKLPKLSHACGDLLVPGSYCGCYEDLIYCVTSLRLNSPFIPPIPECCKNLKIDKMYCLCDAVNPTFGERFDVKKLGKLSHACGDLLAPGSYCGGKQ
;
A
#
# COMPACT_ATOMS: atom_id res chain seq x y z
N MET A 1 -24.70 -23.43 26.19
CA MET A 1 -24.94 -22.42 25.14
C MET A 1 -24.36 -21.04 25.46
N ARG A 2 -24.60 -20.47 26.66
CA ARG A 2 -24.06 -19.15 27.08
C ARG A 2 -22.52 -19.08 27.10
N ASP A 3 -21.86 -20.13 27.57
CA ASP A 3 -20.39 -20.22 27.67
C ASP A 3 -19.69 -20.24 26.30
N LEU A 4 -20.29 -20.94 25.33
CA LEU A 4 -19.76 -21.05 23.97
C LEU A 4 -19.84 -19.70 23.23
N MET A 5 -20.93 -18.96 23.42
CA MET A 5 -21.06 -17.61 22.85
C MET A 5 -20.04 -16.65 23.46
N MET A 6 -19.80 -16.70 24.77
CA MET A 6 -18.82 -15.81 25.43
C MET A 6 -17.39 -16.03 24.92
N LYS A 7 -17.01 -17.28 24.62
CA LYS A 7 -15.72 -17.64 24.00
C LYS A 7 -15.58 -17.14 22.55
N ILE A 8 -16.65 -17.24 21.76
CA ILE A 8 -16.65 -16.71 20.38
C ILE A 8 -16.51 -15.19 20.37
N TYR A 9 -17.21 -14.48 21.27
CA TYR A 9 -17.08 -13.03 21.41
C TYR A 9 -15.68 -12.61 21.85
N THR A 10 -15.05 -13.34 22.78
CA THR A 10 -13.67 -13.05 23.20
C THR A 10 -12.66 -13.31 22.09
N ILE A 11 -12.81 -14.39 21.30
CA ILE A 11 -11.93 -14.65 20.14
C ILE A 11 -12.11 -13.55 19.07
N MET A 12 -13.35 -13.16 18.77
CA MET A 12 -13.65 -12.05 17.84
C MET A 12 -13.04 -10.72 18.33
N LEU A 13 -13.13 -10.42 19.63
CA LEU A 13 -12.55 -9.22 20.22
C LEU A 13 -11.02 -9.23 20.16
N ILE A 14 -10.39 -10.38 20.43
CA ILE A 14 -8.94 -10.55 20.30
C ILE A 14 -8.51 -10.36 18.84
N LEU A 15 -9.22 -10.94 17.87
CA LEU A 15 -8.92 -10.76 16.45
C LEU A 15 -9.09 -9.29 15.99
N LEU A 16 -10.10 -8.59 16.50
CA LEU A 16 -10.32 -7.17 16.23
C LEU A 16 -9.24 -6.28 16.87
N VAL A 17 -8.84 -6.56 18.11
CA VAL A 17 -7.81 -5.79 18.84
C VAL A 17 -6.40 -6.07 18.30
N VAL A 18 -6.12 -7.29 17.83
CA VAL A 18 -4.86 -7.63 17.17
C VAL A 18 -4.76 -6.93 15.79
N ARG A 19 -5.87 -6.76 15.07
CA ARG A 19 -5.90 -5.93 13.85
C ARG A 19 -5.58 -4.47 14.13
N THR A 20 -6.10 -3.87 15.20
CA THR A 20 -5.87 -2.44 15.49
C THR A 20 -4.48 -2.13 16.07
N SER A 21 -3.86 -3.10 16.75
CA SER A 21 -2.54 -2.90 17.37
C SER A 21 -1.35 -3.01 16.40
N SER A 22 -1.55 -3.52 15.19
CA SER A 22 -0.53 -3.51 14.13
C SER A 22 -0.46 -2.19 13.33
N PHE A 23 -1.24 -1.18 13.70
CA PHE A 23 -1.31 0.14 13.06
C PHE A 23 -0.59 1.26 13.85
N LYS A 24 0.39 0.95 14.71
CA LYS A 24 1.29 2.03 15.14
C LYS A 24 2.12 2.46 13.93
N PRO A 25 2.02 3.72 13.46
CA PRO A 25 2.91 4.21 12.42
C PRO A 25 4.32 4.02 12.97
N PHE A 26 5.17 3.32 12.22
CA PHE A 26 6.60 3.36 12.48
C PHE A 26 6.99 4.85 12.58
N ARG A 27 7.77 5.23 13.61
CA ARG A 27 8.28 6.61 13.75
C ARG A 27 8.89 6.95 12.40
N GLY A 28 8.33 7.94 11.71
CA GLY A 28 8.44 8.11 10.26
C GLY A 28 9.83 7.87 9.69
N CYS A 29 9.89 7.39 8.45
CA CYS A 29 11.13 7.08 7.77
C CYS A 29 12.06 8.29 7.75
N SER A 30 13.35 8.07 8.07
CA SER A 30 14.33 9.11 7.79
C SER A 30 14.37 9.34 6.28
N ARG A 31 14.75 10.56 5.86
CA ARG A 31 14.86 10.92 4.43
C ARG A 31 15.72 9.93 3.62
N THR A 32 16.67 9.25 4.27
CA THR A 32 17.61 8.34 3.62
C THR A 32 17.25 6.88 3.77
N LYS A 33 16.41 6.50 4.74
CA LYS A 33 16.15 5.09 5.06
C LYS A 33 15.65 4.28 3.87
N GLY A 34 14.68 4.79 3.12
CA GLY A 34 14.19 4.12 1.92
C GLY A 34 15.26 3.95 0.84
N TYR A 35 16.20 4.89 0.72
CA TYR A 35 17.36 4.77 -0.17
C TYR A 35 18.38 3.76 0.35
N GLU A 36 18.62 3.72 1.66
CA GLU A 36 19.50 2.73 2.30
C GLU A 36 18.94 1.32 2.09
N ASP A 37 17.63 1.12 2.23
CA ASP A 37 16.96 -0.14 1.92
C ASP A 37 17.14 -0.52 0.45
N LEU A 38 16.98 0.45 -0.45
CA LEU A 38 17.20 0.26 -1.89
C LEU A 38 18.64 -0.16 -2.22
N VAL A 39 19.66 0.35 -1.54
CA VAL A 39 21.06 -0.04 -1.81
C VAL A 39 21.24 -1.56 -1.69
N TYR A 40 20.62 -2.18 -0.68
CA TYR A 40 20.74 -3.62 -0.47
C TYR A 40 19.70 -4.44 -1.24
N CYS A 41 18.51 -3.88 -1.50
CA CYS A 41 17.39 -4.60 -2.10
C CYS A 41 17.25 -4.38 -3.63
N ALA A 42 17.96 -3.39 -4.21
CA ALA A 42 17.91 -3.06 -5.63
C ALA A 42 18.14 -4.25 -6.57
N PRO A 43 19.10 -5.17 -6.33
CA PRO A 43 19.31 -6.32 -7.21
C PRO A 43 18.09 -7.25 -7.32
N SER A 44 17.25 -7.31 -6.29
CA SER A 44 16.01 -8.10 -6.26
C SER A 44 14.83 -7.38 -6.93
N LEU A 45 14.88 -6.04 -7.00
CA LEU A 45 13.78 -5.20 -7.48
C LEU A 45 14.00 -4.64 -8.88
N ARG A 46 15.18 -4.79 -9.49
CA ARG A 46 15.53 -4.15 -10.75
C ARG A 46 14.55 -4.51 -11.88
N LYS A 47 14.16 -3.53 -12.69
CA LYS A 47 13.29 -3.76 -13.85
C LYS A 47 14.00 -4.60 -14.91
N ASN A 48 13.24 -5.38 -15.68
CA ASN A 48 13.75 -6.25 -16.76
C ASN A 48 14.79 -7.30 -16.33
N SER A 49 14.94 -7.56 -15.04
CA SER A 49 15.76 -8.67 -14.52
C SER A 49 14.86 -9.80 -14.03
N GLN A 50 15.42 -10.98 -13.86
CA GLN A 50 14.76 -12.01 -13.04
C GLN A 50 14.74 -11.56 -11.57
N PHE A 51 13.79 -12.08 -10.79
CA PHE A 51 13.80 -11.89 -9.34
C PHE A 51 14.97 -12.67 -8.73
N ASN A 52 15.87 -11.96 -8.06
CA ASN A 52 16.96 -12.55 -7.29
C ASN A 52 16.58 -12.55 -5.81
N PHE A 53 16.85 -13.65 -5.11
CA PHE A 53 16.63 -13.68 -3.67
C PHE A 53 17.42 -12.56 -2.96
N PRO A 54 16.79 -11.85 -2.01
CA PRO A 54 17.44 -10.75 -1.30
C PRO A 54 18.60 -11.25 -0.46
N ILE A 55 19.65 -10.44 -0.38
CA ILE A 55 20.76 -10.69 0.55
C ILE A 55 20.28 -10.53 2.01
N PRO A 56 20.93 -11.17 2.99
CA PRO A 56 20.52 -11.09 4.39
C PRO A 56 20.40 -9.65 4.92
N GLU A 57 21.30 -8.75 4.51
CA GLU A 57 21.27 -7.36 4.96
C GLU A 57 20.03 -6.60 4.46
N CYS A 58 19.56 -6.89 3.24
CA CYS A 58 18.29 -6.36 2.73
C CYS A 58 17.14 -6.79 3.66
N CYS A 59 16.97 -8.09 3.91
CA CYS A 59 15.88 -8.55 4.77
C CYS A 59 16.00 -8.07 6.22
N LYS A 60 17.21 -7.98 6.76
CA LYS A 60 17.45 -7.44 8.10
C LYS A 60 17.00 -5.99 8.19
N ASN A 61 17.29 -5.18 7.19
CA ASN A 61 16.87 -3.78 7.13
C ASN A 61 15.36 -3.65 6.98
N LEU A 62 14.73 -4.41 6.09
CA LEU A 62 13.28 -4.36 5.89
C LEU A 62 12.50 -4.84 7.12
N LYS A 63 13.04 -5.79 7.90
CA LYS A 63 12.38 -6.26 9.12
C LYS A 63 12.23 -5.19 10.20
N ILE A 64 13.10 -4.16 10.20
CA ILE A 64 13.07 -3.08 11.21
C ILE A 64 11.77 -2.29 11.09
N ASP A 65 11.39 -1.91 9.88
CA ASP A 65 10.20 -1.10 9.59
C ASP A 65 9.09 -1.88 8.89
N LYS A 66 9.21 -3.21 8.81
CA LYS A 66 8.30 -4.10 8.07
C LYS A 66 8.09 -3.62 6.63
N MET A 67 9.18 -3.22 5.97
CA MET A 67 9.23 -2.76 4.59
C MET A 67 8.50 -1.41 4.35
N TYR A 68 7.99 -0.77 5.39
CA TYR A 68 7.26 0.50 5.30
C TYR A 68 8.09 1.60 4.63
N CYS A 69 9.39 1.70 4.95
CA CYS A 69 10.23 2.78 4.44
C CYS A 69 10.67 2.61 2.99
N LEU A 70 10.88 1.36 2.57
CA LEU A 70 11.07 1.04 1.16
C LEU A 70 9.82 1.41 0.35
N CYS A 71 8.64 1.15 0.90
CA CYS A 71 7.37 1.46 0.27
C CYS A 71 7.11 2.97 0.21
N ASP A 72 7.50 3.69 1.25
CA ASP A 72 7.55 5.14 1.21
C ASP A 72 8.60 5.66 0.21
N ALA A 73 9.57 4.88 -0.28
CA ALA A 73 10.45 5.35 -1.35
C ALA A 73 9.82 5.24 -2.75
N VAL A 74 8.69 4.53 -2.91
CA VAL A 74 8.06 4.29 -4.21
C VAL A 74 7.47 5.59 -4.77
N ASN A 75 8.07 6.07 -5.85
CA ASN A 75 7.72 7.29 -6.58
C ASN A 75 7.90 7.06 -8.10
N PRO A 76 7.52 8.00 -8.98
CA PRO A 76 7.68 7.80 -10.42
C PRO A 76 9.11 7.42 -10.86
N ASN A 77 10.15 8.03 -10.29
CA ASN A 77 11.55 7.69 -10.61
C ASN A 77 11.90 6.26 -10.15
N PHE A 78 11.32 5.80 -9.04
CA PHE A 78 11.43 4.41 -8.61
C PHE A 78 10.89 3.46 -9.70
N LEU A 79 9.72 3.77 -10.27
CA LEU A 79 9.07 2.94 -11.30
C LEU A 79 9.82 2.89 -12.64
N GLU A 80 10.70 3.87 -12.89
CA GLU A 80 11.57 3.87 -14.07
C GLU A 80 12.66 2.79 -13.97
N VAL A 81 13.19 2.57 -12.77
CA VAL A 81 14.36 1.70 -12.53
C VAL A 81 13.98 0.34 -11.94
N PHE A 82 12.91 0.30 -11.15
CA PHE A 82 12.51 -0.85 -10.35
C PHE A 82 11.13 -1.36 -10.76
N ASP A 83 10.96 -2.66 -10.57
CA ASP A 83 9.73 -3.40 -10.79
C ASP A 83 9.01 -3.57 -9.46
N VAL A 84 7.94 -2.81 -9.28
CA VAL A 84 7.09 -2.82 -8.09
C VAL A 84 6.32 -4.13 -7.93
N GLU A 85 6.10 -4.90 -8.99
CA GLU A 85 5.51 -6.25 -8.90
C GLU A 85 6.44 -7.25 -8.18
N LYS A 86 7.71 -6.86 -7.95
CA LYS A 86 8.66 -7.65 -7.16
C LYS A 86 8.64 -7.31 -5.67
N LEU A 87 7.96 -6.25 -5.24
CA LEU A 87 7.83 -5.90 -3.82
C LEU A 87 7.11 -7.01 -3.03
N PRO A 88 5.99 -7.60 -3.49
CA PRO A 88 5.37 -8.75 -2.81
C PRO A 88 6.32 -9.96 -2.70
N LYS A 89 7.08 -10.26 -3.76
CA LYS A 89 8.05 -11.37 -3.76
C LYS A 89 9.19 -11.13 -2.79
N LEU A 90 9.70 -9.89 -2.75
CA LEU A 90 10.72 -9.46 -1.80
C LEU A 90 10.24 -9.61 -0.36
N SER A 91 9.00 -9.17 -0.12
CA SER A 91 8.35 -9.29 1.17
C SER A 91 8.25 -10.73 1.65
N HIS A 92 7.74 -11.62 0.78
CA HIS A 92 7.62 -13.05 1.06
C HIS A 92 8.98 -13.67 1.38
N ALA A 93 10.00 -13.37 0.56
CA ALA A 93 11.36 -13.86 0.77
C ALA A 93 11.99 -13.38 2.10
N CYS A 94 11.54 -12.25 2.63
CA CYS A 94 12.00 -11.72 3.92
C CYS A 94 11.10 -12.08 5.12
N GLY A 95 10.11 -12.95 4.93
CA GLY A 95 9.22 -13.44 5.99
C GLY A 95 7.89 -12.70 6.06
N ASP A 96 7.24 -12.48 4.91
CA ASP A 96 5.90 -11.92 4.79
C ASP A 96 5.72 -10.56 5.49
N LEU A 97 6.63 -9.63 5.17
CA LEU A 97 6.70 -8.31 5.81
C LEU A 97 5.55 -7.37 5.43
N LEU A 98 4.95 -7.57 4.27
CA LEU A 98 3.85 -6.76 3.75
C LEU A 98 2.55 -7.34 4.29
N VAL A 99 1.95 -6.59 5.22
CA VAL A 99 0.62 -6.91 5.70
C VAL A 99 -0.38 -6.59 4.59
N PRO A 100 -1.31 -7.49 4.23
CA PRO A 100 -2.42 -7.16 3.34
C PRO A 100 -3.17 -5.93 3.84
N GLY A 101 -3.46 -4.95 2.97
CA GLY A 101 -4.04 -3.67 3.38
C GLY A 101 -3.01 -2.60 3.77
N SER A 102 -1.71 -2.91 3.80
CA SER A 102 -0.67 -1.90 4.02
C SER A 102 -0.45 -1.01 2.80
N TYR A 103 0.08 0.21 3.02
CA TYR A 103 0.41 1.21 1.99
C TYR A 103 1.03 0.60 0.73
N CYS A 104 2.05 -0.26 0.88
CA CYS A 104 2.70 -0.93 -0.26
C CYS A 104 1.84 -1.99 -0.94
N GLY A 105 1.06 -2.74 -0.16
CA GLY A 105 0.16 -3.76 -0.69
C GLY A 105 -0.93 -3.15 -1.57
N CYS A 106 -1.32 -1.91 -1.31
CA CYS A 106 -2.27 -1.19 -2.16
C CYS A 106 -1.64 -0.61 -3.45
N TYR A 107 -0.30 -0.54 -3.55
CA TYR A 107 0.39 0.12 -4.65
C TYR A 107 0.43 -0.70 -5.94
N GLU A 108 0.45 -2.03 -5.83
CA GLU A 108 0.40 -2.94 -6.99
C GLU A 108 -0.81 -2.63 -7.88
N ASP A 109 -1.93 -2.27 -7.24
CA ASP A 109 -3.18 -1.92 -7.91
C ASP A 109 -3.26 -0.46 -8.36
N LEU A 110 -2.47 0.42 -7.74
CA LEU A 110 -2.42 1.84 -8.06
C LEU A 110 -1.67 2.14 -9.34
N ILE A 111 -0.73 1.29 -9.78
CA ILE A 111 0.13 1.56 -10.94
C ILE A 111 -0.67 2.05 -12.15
N TYR A 112 -1.79 1.39 -12.43
CA TYR A 112 -2.66 1.73 -13.54
C TYR A 112 -3.50 2.99 -13.29
N CYS A 113 -3.69 3.37 -12.04
CA CYS A 113 -4.51 4.49 -11.58
C CYS A 113 -3.70 5.74 -11.21
N VAL A 114 -2.35 5.66 -11.14
CA VAL A 114 -1.46 6.75 -10.70
C VAL A 114 -1.74 8.04 -11.45
N THR A 115 -1.93 7.97 -12.76
CA THR A 115 -2.15 9.14 -13.62
C THR A 115 -3.41 9.90 -13.21
N SER A 116 -4.48 9.18 -12.81
CA SER A 116 -5.74 9.76 -12.35
C SER A 116 -5.61 10.42 -10.98
N LEU A 117 -4.66 9.98 -10.15
CA LEU A 117 -4.46 10.45 -8.78
C LEU A 117 -3.31 11.46 -8.64
N ARG A 118 -2.64 11.83 -9.73
CA ARG A 118 -1.46 12.71 -9.71
C ARG A 118 -1.76 14.07 -9.04
N LEU A 119 -0.92 14.48 -8.10
CA LEU A 119 -1.03 15.79 -7.44
C LEU A 119 -0.87 16.96 -8.44
N ASN A 120 -1.52 18.10 -8.17
CA ASN A 120 -1.39 19.36 -8.93
C ASN A 120 -1.64 19.23 -10.44
N SER A 121 -2.49 18.28 -10.84
CA SER A 121 -2.90 18.09 -12.23
C SER A 121 -4.43 18.04 -12.34
N PRO A 122 -5.01 18.25 -13.53
CA PRO A 122 -6.41 17.90 -13.75
C PRO A 122 -6.70 16.42 -13.46
N PHE A 123 -7.94 16.08 -13.18
CA PHE A 123 -8.34 14.67 -13.11
C PHE A 123 -8.35 14.09 -14.52
N ILE A 124 -7.56 13.04 -14.75
CA ILE A 124 -7.54 12.28 -16.00
C ILE A 124 -8.30 10.98 -15.73
N PRO A 125 -9.34 10.64 -16.51
CA PRO A 125 -10.08 9.39 -16.33
C PRO A 125 -9.15 8.16 -16.32
N PRO A 126 -9.44 7.16 -15.47
CA PRO A 126 -8.64 5.94 -15.39
C PRO A 126 -8.71 5.13 -16.68
N ILE A 127 -7.60 4.46 -17.02
CA ILE A 127 -7.58 3.48 -18.11
C ILE A 127 -8.39 2.23 -17.73
N PRO A 128 -8.88 1.44 -18.70
CA PRO A 128 -9.68 0.24 -18.42
C PRO A 128 -9.01 -0.74 -17.46
N GLU A 129 -7.68 -0.91 -17.56
CA GLU A 129 -6.90 -1.78 -16.67
C GLU A 129 -6.97 -1.33 -15.21
N CYS A 130 -7.00 -0.01 -14.97
CA CYS A 130 -7.20 0.53 -13.63
C CYS A 130 -8.55 0.11 -13.08
N CYS A 131 -9.67 0.36 -13.78
CA CYS A 131 -10.99 -0.03 -13.27
C CYS A 131 -11.24 -1.54 -13.22
N LYS A 132 -10.56 -2.31 -14.09
CA LYS A 132 -10.60 -3.77 -14.03
C LYS A 132 -9.98 -4.27 -12.72
N ASN A 133 -8.85 -3.71 -12.34
CA ASN A 133 -8.08 -4.11 -11.17
C ASN A 133 -8.57 -3.45 -9.88
N LEU A 134 -9.14 -2.25 -9.95
CA LEU A 134 -9.66 -1.48 -8.83
C LEU A 134 -11.04 -2.02 -8.44
N LYS A 135 -11.06 -2.82 -7.38
CA LYS A 135 -12.26 -3.38 -6.75
C LYS A 135 -12.52 -2.71 -5.40
N ILE A 136 -13.66 -2.99 -4.79
CA ILE A 136 -14.10 -2.31 -3.56
C ILE A 136 -13.12 -2.48 -2.39
N ASP A 137 -12.58 -3.67 -2.21
CA ASP A 137 -11.55 -4.02 -1.23
C ASP A 137 -10.25 -3.22 -1.43
N LYS A 138 -9.85 -3.04 -2.69
CA LYS A 138 -8.67 -2.24 -3.04
C LYS A 138 -8.93 -0.76 -2.86
N MET A 139 -10.12 -0.29 -3.18
CA MET A 139 -10.50 1.09 -2.89
C MET A 139 -10.46 1.37 -1.38
N TYR A 140 -10.97 0.46 -0.54
CA TYR A 140 -10.82 0.57 0.92
C TYR A 140 -9.35 0.57 1.36
N CYS A 141 -8.51 -0.29 0.78
CA CYS A 141 -7.06 -0.28 0.99
C CYS A 141 -6.46 1.11 0.75
N LEU A 142 -6.84 1.76 -0.36
CA LEU A 142 -6.37 3.12 -0.68
C LEU A 142 -6.82 4.14 0.34
N CYS A 143 -8.08 4.04 0.76
CA CYS A 143 -8.68 4.93 1.73
C CYS A 143 -8.00 4.81 3.11
N ASP A 144 -7.63 3.60 3.52
CA ASP A 144 -6.87 3.35 4.76
C ASP A 144 -5.40 3.79 4.62
N ALA A 145 -4.86 3.75 3.39
CA ALA A 145 -3.52 4.24 3.09
C ALA A 145 -3.43 5.78 3.01
N VAL A 146 -4.57 6.50 2.99
CA VAL A 146 -4.58 7.97 3.01
C VAL A 146 -4.00 8.49 4.33
N ASN A 147 -2.74 8.89 4.27
CA ASN A 147 -2.02 9.57 5.34
C ASN A 147 -1.37 10.86 4.79
N PRO A 148 -0.76 11.71 5.62
CA PRO A 148 -0.12 12.94 5.15
C PRO A 148 0.88 12.70 4.02
N THR A 149 1.69 11.64 4.10
CA THR A 149 2.69 11.28 3.08
C THR A 149 2.06 10.80 1.76
N PHE A 150 0.92 10.10 1.81
CA PHE A 150 0.12 9.79 0.63
C PHE A 150 -0.38 11.09 -0.03
N GLY A 151 -0.84 12.05 0.76
CA GLY A 151 -1.31 13.36 0.30
C GLY A 151 -0.21 14.24 -0.31
N GLU A 152 1.06 14.02 0.03
CA GLU A 152 2.21 14.68 -0.60
C GLU A 152 2.47 14.19 -2.04
N ARG A 153 1.92 13.02 -2.42
CA ARG A 153 2.21 12.36 -3.70
C ARG A 153 0.99 12.23 -4.59
N PHE A 154 -0.17 12.03 -3.99
CA PHE A 154 -1.43 11.83 -4.67
C PHE A 154 -2.47 12.83 -4.17
N ASP A 155 -3.29 13.29 -5.09
CA ASP A 155 -4.45 14.10 -4.76
C ASP A 155 -5.56 13.20 -4.20
N VAL A 156 -5.62 13.12 -2.87
CA VAL A 156 -6.63 12.37 -2.12
C VAL A 156 -8.06 12.78 -2.50
N LYS A 157 -8.28 14.01 -2.97
CA LYS A 157 -9.60 14.50 -3.40
C LYS A 157 -10.04 13.84 -4.72
N LYS A 158 -9.10 13.26 -5.48
CA LYS A 158 -9.39 12.52 -6.71
C LYS A 158 -9.81 11.08 -6.47
N LEU A 159 -9.65 10.54 -5.25
CA LEU A 159 -10.09 9.17 -4.93
C LEU A 159 -11.60 8.99 -5.12
N GLY A 160 -12.41 9.98 -4.73
CA GLY A 160 -13.86 9.96 -4.99
C GLY A 160 -14.20 9.96 -6.48
N LYS A 161 -13.46 10.74 -7.29
CA LYS A 161 -13.64 10.78 -8.76
C LYS A 161 -13.21 9.47 -9.41
N LEU A 162 -12.12 8.86 -8.94
CA LEU A 162 -11.64 7.57 -9.38
C LEU A 162 -12.66 6.46 -9.07
N SER A 163 -13.21 6.47 -7.86
CA SER A 163 -14.29 5.57 -7.45
C SER A 163 -15.50 5.68 -8.38
N HIS A 164 -15.97 6.89 -8.64
CA HIS A 164 -17.11 7.12 -9.51
C HIS A 164 -16.84 6.62 -10.93
N ALA A 165 -15.67 6.94 -11.48
CA ALA A 165 -15.27 6.50 -12.83
C ALA A 165 -15.16 4.97 -12.99
N CYS A 166 -14.89 4.24 -11.90
CA CYS A 166 -14.79 2.77 -11.91
C CYS A 166 -16.05 2.06 -11.39
N GLY A 167 -17.21 2.73 -11.37
CA GLY A 167 -18.50 2.11 -11.04
C GLY A 167 -18.92 2.28 -9.58
N ASP A 168 -18.65 3.46 -9.00
CA ASP A 168 -19.13 3.86 -7.67
C ASP A 168 -18.72 2.91 -6.53
N LEU A 169 -17.41 2.63 -6.46
CA LEU A 169 -16.82 1.72 -5.46
C LEU A 169 -16.95 2.23 -4.01
N LEU A 170 -17.12 3.53 -3.81
CA LEU A 170 -17.28 4.18 -2.51
C LEU A 170 -18.70 4.65 -2.32
N ALA A 171 -19.27 4.33 -1.16
CA ALA A 171 -20.52 4.92 -0.73
C ALA A 171 -20.35 6.46 -0.56
N PRO A 172 -21.38 7.25 -0.90
CA PRO A 172 -21.40 8.69 -0.61
C PRO A 172 -21.14 8.96 0.87
N GLY A 173 -20.23 9.90 1.17
CA GLY A 173 -19.88 10.28 2.55
C GLY A 173 -18.95 9.31 3.29
N SER A 174 -18.40 8.30 2.61
CA SER A 174 -17.32 7.47 3.16
C SER A 174 -16.06 8.28 3.50
N TYR A 175 -15.24 7.76 4.42
CA TYR A 175 -14.02 8.39 4.97
C TYR A 175 -13.05 8.97 3.91
N CYS A 176 -13.10 8.43 2.69
CA CYS A 176 -12.20 8.70 1.58
C CYS A 176 -12.92 9.23 0.33
N GLY A 177 -14.23 9.03 0.23
CA GLY A 177 -15.12 9.75 -0.70
C GLY A 177 -15.54 11.08 -0.09
N GLY A 178 -14.54 11.89 0.33
CA GLY A 178 -14.72 13.11 1.12
C GLY A 178 -15.96 13.88 0.71
N LYS A 179 -16.77 14.26 1.71
CA LYS A 179 -18.04 14.99 1.59
C LYS A 179 -17.94 16.01 0.44
N GLN A 180 -18.75 15.78 -0.60
CA GLN A 180 -19.04 16.80 -1.61
C GLN A 180 -19.62 18.04 -0.93
#